data_AF-A0A0F9LFF0-F1
#
_entry.id   AF-A0A0F9LFF0-F1
#
_cell.length_a   1.000
_cell.length_b   1.000
_cell.length_c   1.000
_cell.angle_alpha   90.00
_cell.angle_beta   90.00
_cell.angle_gamma   90.00
#
_symmetry.space_group_name_H-M   'P 1'
#
loop_
_entity.id
_entity.type
_entity.pdbx_description
1 polymer ?
#
loop_
_entity_poly.entity_id
_entity_poly.type
_entity_poly.pdbx_seq_one_letter_code
_entity_poly.pdbx_strand_id
1 'polypeptide(L)'
;MNLIVYTHLDTRGVSPGALEVALHRLGAWLDAERDTLGSVLAQAGRRGASSVLEALDQLHLEPEATPRDLRELLEEARIRLEVLLETVSDIPARCRLETAWGLSGPASFDTHVRWSAARLADILATLRRALAT
;
A
#
# COMPACT_ATOMS: atom_id res chain seq x y z
N MET A 1 -0.23 -9.18 12.75
CA MET A 1 -1.51 -8.65 13.28
C MET A 1 -1.30 -7.18 13.61
N ASN A 2 -1.47 -6.30 12.63
CA ASN A 2 -1.62 -4.87 12.88
C ASN A 2 -3.11 -4.57 12.75
N LEU A 3 -3.78 -4.37 13.89
CA LEU A 3 -5.15 -3.87 13.88
C LEU A 3 -5.09 -2.41 13.44
N ILE A 4 -5.57 -2.10 12.24
CA ILE A 4 -6.21 -0.80 12.02
C ILE A 4 -7.48 -0.87 12.88
N VAL A 5 -7.40 -0.34 14.10
CA VAL A 5 -8.50 -0.39 15.07
C VAL A 5 -9.65 0.44 14.51
N TYR A 6 -10.65 -0.25 13.99
CA TYR A 6 -11.99 0.28 13.74
C TYR A 6 -12.58 0.76 15.07
N THR A 7 -12.46 2.05 15.36
CA THR A 7 -13.41 2.70 16.25
C THR A 7 -14.62 3.08 15.40
N HIS A 8 -15.73 2.38 15.66
CA HIS A 8 -17.02 2.57 15.02
C HIS A 8 -17.37 4.06 14.89
N LEU A 9 -17.31 4.59 13.67
CA LEU A 9 -18.21 5.67 13.29
C LEU A 9 -19.63 5.09 13.37
N ASP A 10 -20.52 5.76 14.09
CA ASP A 10 -21.88 5.31 14.35
C ASP A 10 -22.70 5.29 13.04
N THR A 11 -22.54 4.24 12.24
CA THR A 11 -23.21 4.07 10.94
C THR A 11 -24.58 3.44 11.15
N ARG A 12 -25.52 4.18 11.73
CA ARG A 12 -26.95 3.88 11.57
C ARG A 12 -27.40 4.30 10.16
N GLY A 13 -27.32 3.36 9.21
CA GLY A 13 -28.14 3.36 7.99
C GLY A 13 -27.71 4.29 6.85
N VAL A 14 -26.53 4.90 6.89
CA VAL A 14 -25.99 5.70 5.78
C VAL A 14 -25.04 4.81 4.97
N SER A 15 -25.23 4.75 3.65
CA SER A 15 -24.25 4.08 2.77
C SER A 15 -22.88 4.69 3.03
N PRO A 16 -21.83 3.88 3.29
CA PRO A 16 -20.51 4.43 3.56
C PRO A 16 -20.08 5.34 2.41
N GLY A 17 -19.60 6.52 2.76
CA GLY A 17 -19.10 7.50 1.79
C GLY A 17 -17.94 6.90 0.98
N ALA A 18 -17.67 7.45 -0.20
CA ALA A 18 -16.59 6.96 -1.06
C ALA A 18 -15.22 6.88 -0.32
N LEU A 19 -14.97 7.80 0.62
CA LEU A 19 -13.78 7.85 1.46
C LEU A 19 -13.71 6.68 2.47
N GLU A 20 -14.82 6.30 3.10
CA GLU A 20 -14.85 5.17 4.05
C GLU A 20 -14.63 3.83 3.33
N VAL A 21 -15.21 3.67 2.14
CA VAL A 21 -14.97 2.50 1.29
C VAL A 21 -13.50 2.44 0.85
N ALA A 22 -12.91 3.57 0.51
CA ALA A 22 -11.49 3.67 0.15
C ALA A 22 -10.58 3.32 1.32
N LEU A 23 -10.88 3.81 2.54
CA LEU A 23 -10.15 3.46 3.75
C LEU A 23 -10.21 1.96 4.04
N HIS A 24 -11.40 1.36 3.98
CA HIS A 24 -11.57 -0.08 4.19
C HIS A 24 -10.74 -0.89 3.19
N ARG A 25 -10.78 -0.51 1.91
CA ARG A 25 -9.99 -1.17 0.86
C ARG A 25 -8.49 -0.99 1.06
N LEU A 26 -8.05 0.19 1.50
CA LEU A 26 -6.65 0.44 1.84
C LEU A 26 -6.18 -0.46 2.98
N GLY A 27 -6.98 -0.60 4.05
CA GLY A 27 -6.67 -1.51 5.15
C GLY A 27 -6.57 -2.96 4.70
N ALA A 28 -7.57 -3.44 3.95
CA ALA A 28 -7.56 -4.80 3.41
C ALA A 28 -6.37 -5.05 2.44
N TRP A 29 -5.97 -4.03 1.67
CA TRP A 29 -4.80 -4.11 0.81
C TRP A 29 -3.51 -4.20 1.63
N LEU A 30 -3.34 -3.37 2.67
CA LEU A 30 -2.17 -3.42 3.56
C LEU A 30 -2.05 -4.80 4.21
N ASP A 31 -3.13 -5.34 4.75
CA ASP A 31 -3.14 -6.68 5.38
C ASP A 31 -2.72 -7.79 4.41
N ALA A 32 -3.08 -7.66 3.13
CA ALA A 32 -2.83 -8.70 2.12
C ALA A 32 -1.49 -8.57 1.39
N GLU A 33 -0.97 -7.35 1.20
CA GLU A 33 0.17 -7.09 0.31
C GLU A 33 1.44 -6.68 1.05
N ARG A 34 1.34 -6.23 2.32
CA ARG A 34 2.48 -5.69 3.08
C ARG A 34 3.68 -6.63 3.14
N ASP A 35 3.48 -7.87 3.57
CA ASP A 35 4.57 -8.82 3.74
C ASP A 35 5.22 -9.18 2.39
N THR A 36 4.40 -9.31 1.35
CA THR A 36 4.85 -9.58 -0.03
C THR A 36 5.68 -8.42 -0.57
N LEU A 37 5.14 -7.20 -0.50
CA LEU A 37 5.80 -5.99 -0.99
C LEU A 37 7.06 -5.67 -0.17
N GLY A 38 7.01 -5.85 1.15
CA GLY A 38 8.18 -5.72 2.03
C GLY A 38 9.30 -6.68 1.64
N SER A 39 8.97 -7.94 1.35
CA SER A 39 9.93 -8.93 0.85
C SER A 39 10.52 -8.54 -0.51
N VAL A 40 9.69 -8.06 -1.43
CA VAL A 40 10.14 -7.57 -2.75
C VAL A 40 11.13 -6.41 -2.61
N LEU A 41 10.79 -5.41 -1.79
CA LEU A 41 11.67 -4.25 -1.56
C LEU A 41 12.97 -4.65 -0.88
N ALA A 42 12.93 -5.55 0.09
CA ALA A 42 14.12 -6.07 0.76
C ALA A 42 15.05 -6.82 -0.21
N GLN A 43 14.48 -7.68 -1.05
CA GLN A 43 15.21 -8.43 -2.08
C GLN A 43 15.80 -7.52 -3.17
N ALA A 44 15.12 -6.43 -3.51
CA ALA A 44 15.61 -5.40 -4.44
C ALA A 44 16.65 -4.45 -3.82
N GLY A 45 17.00 -4.61 -2.53
CA GLY A 45 17.90 -3.69 -1.83
C GLY A 45 17.30 -2.30 -1.57
N ARG A 46 15.98 -2.13 -1.70
CA ARG A 46 15.24 -0.87 -1.53
C ARG A 46 14.79 -0.67 -0.07
N ARG A 47 15.69 -0.81 0.89
CA ARG A 47 15.37 -0.69 2.34
C ARG A 47 14.77 0.68 2.71
N GLY A 48 15.14 1.75 2.00
CA GLY A 48 14.54 3.08 2.19
C GLY A 48 13.07 3.17 1.78
N ALA A 49 12.56 2.25 0.97
CA ALA A 49 11.14 2.17 0.65
C ALA A 49 10.36 1.32 1.67
N SER A 50 11.04 0.45 2.43
CA SER A 50 10.43 -0.26 3.55
C SER A 50 9.95 0.70 4.65
N SER A 51 10.67 1.81 4.88
CA SER A 51 10.20 2.84 5.83
C SER A 51 8.93 3.55 5.36
N VAL A 52 8.64 3.58 4.06
CA VAL A 52 7.37 4.12 3.53
C VAL A 52 6.20 3.18 3.87
N LEU A 53 6.42 1.86 3.85
CA LEU A 53 5.43 0.88 4.31
C LEU A 53 5.19 1.01 5.83
N GLU A 54 6.26 1.15 6.61
CA GLU A 54 6.13 1.37 8.07
C GLU A 54 5.35 2.66 8.36
N ALA A 55 5.59 3.72 7.59
CA ALA A 55 4.84 4.96 7.74
C ALA A 55 3.35 4.76 7.41
N LEU A 56 3.01 3.97 6.38
CA LEU A 56 1.62 3.61 6.06
C LEU A 56 0.94 2.84 7.22
N ASP A 57 1.66 1.95 7.91
CA ASP A 57 1.14 1.24 9.08
C ASP A 57 0.83 2.15 10.28
N GLN A 58 1.49 3.30 10.34
CA GLN A 58 1.29 4.28 11.41
C GLN A 58 0.13 5.26 11.13
N LEU A 59 -0.49 5.17 9.94
CA LEU A 59 -1.68 5.96 9.65
C LEU A 59 -2.84 5.49 10.52
N HIS A 60 -3.27 6.36 11.42
CA HIS A 60 -4.41 6.14 12.30
C HIS A 60 -5.34 7.34 12.22
N LEU A 61 -6.64 7.06 12.34
CA LEU A 61 -7.63 8.09 12.56
C LEU A 61 -7.97 8.11 14.04
N GLU A 62 -8.00 9.32 14.60
CA GLU A 62 -8.55 9.52 15.94
C GLU A 62 -10.05 9.18 15.95
N PRO A 63 -10.61 8.72 17.08
CA PRO A 63 -12.04 8.40 17.19
C PRO A 63 -12.95 9.59 16.87
N GLU A 64 -12.44 10.81 17.03
CA GLU A 64 -13.13 12.09 16.80
C GLU A 64 -12.81 12.68 15.41
N ALA A 65 -12.15 11.91 14.54
CA ALA A 65 -11.74 12.36 13.22
C ALA A 65 -12.94 12.78 12.37
N THR A 66 -12.80 13.94 11.74
CA THR A 66 -13.78 14.50 10.83
C THR A 66 -13.62 13.91 9.43
N PRO A 67 -14.62 14.08 8.53
CA PRO A 67 -14.47 13.72 7.13
C PRO A 67 -13.28 14.40 6.42
N ARG A 68 -12.87 15.58 6.92
CA ARG A 68 -11.68 16.28 6.43
C ARG A 68 -10.42 15.53 6.83
N ASP A 69 -10.31 15.09 8.08
CA ASP A 69 -9.16 14.33 8.58
C ASP A 69 -9.02 12.99 7.84
N LEU A 70 -10.15 12.33 7.55
CA LEU A 70 -10.20 11.14 6.70
C LEU A 70 -9.66 11.42 5.29
N ARG A 71 -10.08 12.55 4.68
CA ARG A 71 -9.60 12.95 3.36
C ARG A 71 -8.08 13.22 3.37
N GLU A 72 -7.59 13.96 4.36
CA GLU A 72 -6.16 14.26 4.52
C GLU A 72 -5.33 12.98 4.74
N LEU A 73 -5.83 12.02 5.53
CA LEU A 73 -5.18 10.73 5.72
C LEU A 73 -5.13 9.89 4.44
N LEU A 74 -6.22 9.85 3.67
CA LEU A 74 -6.24 9.13 2.39
C LEU A 74 -5.37 9.80 1.33
N GLU A 75 -5.23 11.13 1.38
CA GLU A 75 -4.32 11.90 0.54
C GLU A 75 -2.86 11.58 0.87
N GLU A 76 -2.50 11.56 2.16
CA GLU A 76 -1.17 11.15 2.62
C GLU A 76 -0.85 9.69 2.24
N ALA A 77 -1.82 8.78 2.42
CA ALA A 77 -1.69 7.40 2.00
C ALA A 77 -1.45 7.29 0.48
N ARG A 78 -2.19 8.05 -0.32
CA ARG A 78 -2.03 8.11 -1.78
C ARG A 78 -0.61 8.54 -2.15
N ILE A 79 -0.11 9.64 -1.59
CA ILE A 79 1.23 10.15 -1.89
C ILE A 79 2.30 9.10 -1.59
N ARG A 80 2.21 8.43 -0.43
CA ARG A 80 3.15 7.36 -0.04
C ARG A 80 3.08 6.15 -0.98
N LEU A 81 1.87 5.75 -1.39
CA LEU A 81 1.68 4.65 -2.34
C LEU A 81 2.20 5.00 -3.75
N GLU A 82 2.14 6.27 -4.17
CA GLU A 82 2.73 6.72 -5.42
C GLU A 82 4.26 6.58 -5.40
N VAL A 83 4.91 6.98 -4.31
CA VAL A 83 6.36 6.77 -4.11
C VAL A 83 6.73 5.29 -4.13
N LEU A 84 5.91 4.43 -3.51
CA LEU A 84 6.11 2.98 -3.54
C LEU A 84 5.96 2.43 -4.96
N LEU A 85 4.93 2.85 -5.70
CA LEU A 85 4.73 2.40 -7.08
C LEU A 85 5.89 2.83 -7.98
N GLU A 86 6.37 4.06 -7.86
CA GLU A 86 7.56 4.54 -8.57
C GLU A 86 8.77 3.67 -8.23
N THR A 87 9.01 3.44 -6.94
CA THR A 87 10.14 2.61 -6.49
C THR A 87 10.07 1.18 -7.02
N VAL A 88 8.89 0.56 -7.01
CA VAL A 88 8.69 -0.81 -7.50
C VAL A 88 8.83 -0.86 -9.02
N SER A 89 8.34 0.15 -9.73
CA SER A 89 8.44 0.25 -11.19
C SER A 89 9.88 0.47 -11.66
N ASP A 90 10.69 1.13 -10.83
CA ASP A 90 12.12 1.33 -11.04
C ASP A 90 12.97 0.10 -10.71
N ILE A 91 12.38 -0.97 -10.16
CA ILE A 91 13.08 -2.25 -10.00
C ILE A 91 13.29 -2.82 -11.41
N PRO A 92 14.56 -2.99 -11.85
CA PRO A 92 14.81 -3.59 -13.15
C PRO A 92 14.15 -4.97 -13.24
N ALA A 93 13.41 -5.23 -14.32
CA ALA A 93 12.88 -6.57 -14.62
C ALA A 93 13.99 -7.65 -14.73
N ARG A 94 15.25 -7.20 -14.82
CA ARG A 94 16.46 -8.01 -14.84
C ARG A 94 17.31 -7.85 -13.58
N CYS A 95 16.75 -7.38 -12.46
CA CYS A 95 17.36 -7.58 -11.15
C CYS A 95 17.44 -9.09 -10.94
N ARG A 96 18.48 -9.71 -11.53
CA ARG A 96 18.93 -11.03 -11.18
C ARG A 96 19.32 -10.86 -9.73
N LEU A 97 18.52 -11.40 -8.82
CA LEU A 97 19.08 -11.99 -7.62
C LEU A 97 20.10 -12.99 -8.14
N GLU A 98 21.33 -12.52 -8.41
CA GLU A 98 22.46 -13.41 -8.52
C GLU A 98 22.47 -14.08 -7.16
N THR A 99 22.05 -15.34 -7.15
CA THR A 99 22.40 -16.23 -6.06
C THR A 99 23.91 -16.11 -5.83
N ALA A 100 24.43 -16.52 -4.67
CA ALA A 100 25.87 -16.52 -4.40
C ALA A 100 26.74 -17.24 -5.47
N TRP A 101 26.11 -17.85 -6.48
CA TRP A 101 26.68 -18.60 -7.61
C TRP A 101 26.41 -17.98 -8.99
N GLY A 102 25.92 -16.74 -9.09
CA GLY A 102 25.71 -16.05 -10.39
C GLY A 102 24.59 -16.63 -11.26
N LEU A 103 23.78 -17.53 -10.71
CA LEU A 103 22.60 -18.09 -11.40
C LEU A 103 21.42 -17.13 -11.31
N SER A 104 20.63 -17.06 -12.39
CA SER A 104 19.37 -16.35 -12.42
C SER A 104 18.50 -16.75 -11.22
N GLY A 105 18.12 -15.78 -10.39
CA GLY A 105 17.09 -15.98 -9.38
C GLY A 105 15.78 -16.52 -10.00
N PRO A 106 14.94 -17.19 -9.21
CA PRO A 106 13.73 -17.82 -9.72
C PRO A 106 12.80 -16.79 -10.38
N ALA A 107 12.12 -17.18 -11.46
CA ALA A 107 11.12 -16.38 -12.19
C ALA A 107 9.98 -15.83 -11.30
N SER A 108 9.88 -16.32 -10.07
CA SER A 108 8.98 -15.81 -9.05
C SER A 108 9.26 -14.35 -8.67
N PHE A 109 10.50 -13.86 -8.66
CA PHE A 109 10.77 -12.47 -8.23
C PHE A 109 10.18 -11.42 -9.17
N ASP A 110 10.46 -11.50 -10.48
CA ASP A 110 9.87 -10.60 -11.49
C ASP A 110 8.32 -10.70 -11.48
N THR A 111 7.79 -11.91 -11.27
CA THR A 111 6.35 -12.12 -11.11
C THR A 111 5.81 -11.38 -9.88
N HIS A 112 6.47 -11.47 -8.73
CA HIS A 112 6.07 -10.77 -7.51
C HIS A 112 6.17 -9.26 -7.67
N VAL A 113 7.25 -8.73 -8.27
CA VAL A 113 7.40 -7.29 -8.55
C VAL A 113 6.23 -6.79 -9.41
N ARG A 114 5.91 -7.47 -10.51
CA ARG A 114 4.81 -7.08 -11.40
C ARG A 114 3.45 -7.18 -10.73
N TRP A 115 3.23 -8.24 -9.95
CA TRP A 115 1.99 -8.43 -9.21
C TRP A 115 1.79 -7.34 -8.16
N SER A 116 2.82 -7.02 -7.39
CA SER A 116 2.79 -5.95 -6.40
C SER A 116 2.60 -4.58 -7.05
N ALA A 117 3.25 -4.30 -8.18
CA ALA A 117 3.03 -3.06 -8.95
C ALA A 117 1.58 -2.93 -9.43
N ALA A 118 0.99 -4.01 -9.95
CA ALA A 118 -0.40 -4.01 -10.40
C ALA A 118 -1.38 -3.76 -9.25
N ARG A 119 -1.15 -4.39 -8.08
CA ARG A 119 -1.98 -4.18 -6.89
C ARG A 119 -1.82 -2.78 -6.31
N LEU A 120 -0.61 -2.21 -6.33
CA LEU A 120 -0.36 -0.81 -5.96
C LEU A 120 -1.12 0.16 -6.88
N ALA A 121 -1.10 -0.08 -8.20
CA ALA A 121 -1.82 0.74 -9.16
C ALA A 121 -3.35 0.66 -8.96
N ASP A 122 -3.89 -0.52 -8.63
CA ASP A 122 -5.32 -0.71 -8.36
C ASP A 122 -5.78 0.04 -7.10
N ILE A 123 -5.04 -0.06 -5.99
CA ILE A 123 -5.39 0.69 -4.77
C ILE A 123 -5.26 2.20 -4.99
N LEU A 124 -4.25 2.66 -5.72
CA LEU A 124 -4.11 4.07 -6.09
C LEU A 124 -5.28 4.58 -6.93
N ALA A 125 -5.76 3.78 -7.88
CA ALA A 125 -6.93 4.13 -8.68
C ALA A 125 -8.19 4.24 -7.81
N THR A 126 -8.35 3.36 -6.83
CA THR A 126 -9.43 3.42 -5.83
C THR A 126 -9.35 4.70 -5.00
N LEU A 127 -8.18 5.03 -4.45
CA LEU A 127 -7.98 6.24 -3.65
C LEU A 127 -8.24 7.52 -4.46
N ARG A 128 -7.67 7.62 -5.66
CA ARG A 128 -7.87 8.77 -6.56
C ARG A 128 -9.35 9.00 -6.88
N ARG A 129 -10.10 7.92 -7.12
CA ARG A 129 -11.54 8.02 -7.36
C ARG A 129 -12.30 8.56 -6.15
N ALA A 130 -11.98 8.06 -4.95
CA ALA A 130 -12.63 8.49 -3.72
C ALA A 130 -12.29 9.93 -3.34
N LEU A 131 -11.09 10.41 -3.65
CA LEU A 131 -10.66 11.78 -3.40
C LEU A 131 -11.18 12.78 -4.45
N ALA A 132 -11.61 12.32 -5.62
CA ALA A 132 -12.20 13.18 -6.66
C ALA A 132 -13.69 13.49 -6.41
N THR A 133 -14.34 12.74 -5.51
CA THR A 133 -15.67 13.04 -4.95
C THR A 133 -15.60 14.05 -3.82
#